data_AF-A0A2A5FEE8-F1
#
_entry.id   AF-A0A2A5FEE8-F1
#
_cell.length_a   1.000
_cell.length_b   1.000
_cell.length_c   1.000
_cell.angle_alpha   90.00
_cell.angle_beta   90.00
_cell.angle_gamma   90.00
#
_symmetry.space_group_name_H-M   'P 1'
#
loop_
_entity.id
_entity.type
_entity.pdbx_description
1 polymer ?
#
loop_
_entity_poly.entity_id
_entity_poly.type
_entity_poly.pdbx_seq_one_letter_code
_entity_poly.pdbx_strand_id
1 'polypeptide(L)'
;MKKTVPFLLTGFFCISGHCFFAQNVGINTDGSAPVSLLHISSRTSGDAEVIIEADTDNNNESDNPFITFKQDGNLVNAFIGLEGNAGTRSIGTLVNAFVIGSENGNPPLQFVTNDNVRMTISTVGNVGIGTVAPTSQLQINQDDAATALYVTGGNVGSLL
;
A
#
# COMPACT_ATOMS: atom_id res chain seq x y z
N MET A 1 33.88 -31.00 -20.65
CA MET A 1 33.99 -30.48 -19.27
C MET A 1 33.19 -29.18 -19.17
N LYS A 2 32.08 -29.17 -18.44
CA LYS A 2 31.33 -27.94 -18.13
C LYS A 2 32.15 -27.20 -17.07
N LYS A 3 32.88 -26.15 -17.44
CA LYS A 3 33.60 -25.30 -16.49
C LYS A 3 32.54 -24.50 -15.71
N THR A 4 32.32 -24.83 -14.45
CA THR A 4 31.58 -23.96 -13.54
C THR A 4 32.48 -22.76 -13.26
N VAL A 5 32.14 -21.60 -13.81
CA VAL A 5 32.79 -20.33 -13.41
C VAL A 5 32.21 -19.91 -12.06
N PRO A 6 33.04 -19.64 -11.04
CA PRO A 6 32.54 -19.13 -9.77
C PRO A 6 31.98 -17.72 -9.99
N PHE A 7 30.70 -17.54 -9.70
CA PHE A 7 30.07 -16.23 -9.68
C PHE A 7 30.45 -15.56 -8.34
N LEU A 8 31.31 -14.55 -8.39
CA LEU A 8 31.64 -13.75 -7.21
C LEU A 8 30.49 -12.78 -6.97
N LEU A 9 29.68 -13.03 -5.94
CA LEU A 9 28.63 -12.12 -5.50
C LEU A 9 29.24 -11.09 -4.54
N THR A 10 29.71 -9.96 -5.06
CA THR A 10 30.12 -8.82 -4.21
C THR A 10 28.88 -8.14 -3.64
N GLY A 11 28.95 -7.67 -2.38
CA GLY A 11 27.86 -6.91 -1.76
C GLY A 11 26.71 -7.74 -1.18
N PHE A 12 26.86 -9.07 -1.11
CA PHE A 12 26.00 -9.96 -0.31
C PHE A 12 26.83 -10.58 0.80
N PHE A 13 26.37 -10.45 2.04
CA PHE A 13 27.00 -11.12 3.18
C PHE A 13 25.93 -11.51 4.19
N CYS A 14 26.08 -12.66 4.84
CA CYS A 14 25.21 -13.06 5.91
C CYS A 14 25.99 -13.12 7.23
N ILE A 15 25.42 -12.55 8.29
CA ILE A 15 25.92 -12.64 9.66
C ILE A 15 24.79 -13.01 10.59
N SER A 16 25.03 -14.03 11.42
CA SER A 16 24.08 -14.50 12.43
C SER A 16 22.68 -14.80 11.90
N GLY A 17 22.57 -15.40 10.70
CA GLY A 17 21.28 -15.76 10.10
C GLY A 17 20.56 -14.63 9.36
N HIS A 18 21.10 -13.41 9.38
CA HIS A 18 20.62 -12.30 8.57
C HIS A 18 21.49 -12.17 7.33
N CYS A 19 20.87 -12.02 6.16
CA CYS A 19 21.57 -11.73 4.93
C CYS A 19 21.35 -10.28 4.51
N PHE A 20 22.43 -9.61 4.14
CA PHE A 20 22.47 -8.20 3.81
C PHE A 20 22.85 -8.05 2.35
N PHE A 21 22.12 -7.17 1.66
CA PHE A 21 22.47 -6.69 0.33
C PHE A 21 22.90 -5.23 0.46
N ALA A 22 24.14 -4.93 0.10
CA ALA A 22 24.68 -3.58 0.13
C ALA A 22 24.14 -2.71 -1.02
N GLN A 23 23.55 -3.33 -2.04
CA GLN A 23 23.03 -2.72 -3.25
C GLN A 23 21.59 -3.21 -3.52
N ASN A 24 20.96 -2.65 -4.56
CA ASN A 24 19.64 -3.04 -5.02
C ASN A 24 19.54 -4.56 -5.32
N VAL A 25 18.42 -5.16 -4.93
CA VAL A 25 18.09 -6.58 -5.18
C VAL A 25 17.14 -6.68 -6.36
N GLY A 26 17.55 -7.42 -7.38
CA GLY A 26 16.73 -7.75 -8.53
C GLY A 26 16.25 -9.19 -8.47
N ILE A 27 14.95 -9.42 -8.65
CA ILE A 27 14.36 -10.76 -8.81
C ILE A 27 13.77 -10.84 -10.23
N ASN A 28 14.36 -11.72 -11.04
CA ASN A 28 13.97 -11.94 -12.44
C ASN A 28 14.02 -10.68 -13.34
N THR A 29 14.90 -9.72 -13.07
CA THR A 29 15.14 -8.57 -13.97
C THR A 29 15.71 -9.02 -15.32
N ASP A 30 15.63 -8.18 -16.34
CA ASP A 30 16.05 -8.43 -17.74
C ASP A 30 17.58 -8.51 -17.95
N GLY A 31 18.36 -8.61 -16.87
CA GLY A 31 19.83 -8.54 -16.90
C GLY A 31 20.40 -7.14 -16.75
N SER A 32 19.55 -6.09 -16.75
CA SER A 32 19.94 -4.76 -16.30
C SER A 32 19.97 -4.66 -14.77
N ALA A 33 20.67 -3.63 -14.26
CA ALA A 33 20.72 -3.37 -12.84
C ALA A 33 19.31 -3.00 -12.32
N PRO A 34 18.87 -3.56 -11.18
CA PRO A 34 17.59 -3.19 -10.57
C PRO A 34 17.52 -1.68 -10.27
N VAL A 35 16.38 -1.05 -10.58
CA VAL A 35 16.21 0.43 -10.53
C VAL A 35 15.74 0.95 -9.17
N SER A 36 15.30 0.06 -8.29
CA SER A 36 14.90 0.32 -6.90
C SER A 36 15.60 -0.67 -5.97
N LEU A 37 15.58 -0.40 -4.65
CA LEU A 37 16.19 -1.28 -3.65
C LEU A 37 15.70 -2.73 -3.75
N LEU A 38 14.41 -2.92 -4.07
CA LEU A 38 13.84 -4.20 -4.45
C LEU A 38 13.10 -4.02 -5.77
N HIS A 39 13.54 -4.72 -6.82
CA HIS A 39 12.92 -4.72 -8.13
C HIS A 39 12.55 -6.16 -8.51
N ILE A 40 11.25 -6.43 -8.63
CA ILE A 40 10.70 -7.72 -9.03
C ILE A 40 10.04 -7.54 -10.40
N SER A 41 10.37 -8.39 -11.36
CA SER A 41 9.86 -8.24 -12.73
C SER A 41 9.51 -9.60 -13.34
N SER A 42 8.39 -9.68 -14.06
CA SER A 42 8.05 -10.78 -14.98
C SER A 42 8.57 -10.53 -16.41
N ARG A 43 9.25 -9.40 -16.64
CA ARG A 43 9.76 -8.95 -17.93
C ARG A 43 8.63 -8.72 -18.93
N THR A 44 8.62 -9.43 -20.05
CA THR A 44 7.70 -9.18 -21.19
C THR A 44 6.47 -10.09 -21.20
N SER A 45 6.32 -11.00 -20.23
CA SER A 45 5.17 -11.91 -20.16
C SER A 45 4.97 -12.49 -18.75
N GLY A 46 3.71 -12.65 -18.33
CA GLY A 46 3.32 -13.20 -17.03
C GLY A 46 3.25 -12.17 -15.92
N ASP A 47 2.82 -12.61 -14.74
CA ASP A 47 2.59 -11.77 -13.57
C ASP A 47 3.84 -11.68 -12.68
N ALA A 48 4.06 -10.51 -12.10
CA ALA A 48 5.06 -10.30 -11.05
C ALA A 48 4.32 -10.21 -9.70
N GLU A 49 4.19 -11.35 -9.02
CA GLU A 49 3.49 -11.44 -7.74
C GLU A 49 4.45 -11.35 -6.55
N VAL A 50 4.03 -10.63 -5.51
CA VAL A 50 4.68 -10.62 -4.20
C VAL A 50 3.73 -11.23 -3.20
N ILE A 51 4.13 -12.35 -2.59
CA ILE A 51 3.38 -13.02 -1.53
C ILE A 51 4.02 -12.67 -0.19
N ILE A 52 3.22 -12.14 0.73
CA ILE A 52 3.58 -11.92 2.13
C ILE A 52 2.55 -12.69 2.97
N GLU A 53 3.02 -13.73 3.64
CA GLU A 53 2.21 -14.64 4.43
C GLU A 53 2.74 -14.63 5.88
N ALA A 54 1.88 -14.27 6.84
CA ALA A 54 2.24 -14.21 8.25
C ALA A 54 1.77 -15.44 9.04
N ASP A 55 0.74 -16.13 8.52
CA ASP A 55 0.16 -17.34 9.09
C ASP A 55 -0.09 -18.34 7.97
N THR A 56 0.47 -19.54 8.10
CA THR A 56 0.31 -20.63 7.12
C THR A 56 -0.81 -21.60 7.49
N ASP A 57 -1.43 -21.41 8.65
CA ASP A 57 -2.54 -22.23 9.10
C ASP A 57 -3.71 -21.36 9.60
N ASN A 58 -4.64 -21.95 10.34
CA ASN A 58 -5.80 -21.25 10.91
C ASN A 58 -5.80 -21.42 12.42
N ASN A 59 -4.65 -21.19 13.03
CA ASN A 59 -4.50 -21.14 14.46
C ASN A 59 -3.91 -19.78 14.81
N ASN A 60 -4.49 -19.13 15.83
CA ASN A 60 -3.91 -17.92 16.41
C ASN A 60 -3.87 -16.74 15.41
N GLU A 61 -5.08 -16.28 15.05
CA GLU A 61 -5.39 -15.32 13.97
C GLU A 61 -4.89 -13.87 14.21
N SER A 62 -3.92 -13.69 15.10
CA SER A 62 -3.21 -12.43 15.33
C SER A 62 -2.02 -12.21 14.41
N ASP A 63 -1.63 -13.23 13.65
CA ASP A 63 -0.51 -13.17 12.72
C ASP A 63 -0.96 -12.53 11.39
N ASN A 64 -0.38 -11.37 11.07
CA ASN A 64 -0.94 -10.46 10.07
C ASN A 64 0.12 -9.96 9.07
N PRO A 65 -0.10 -10.12 7.75
CA PRO A 65 0.81 -9.59 6.74
C PRO A 65 0.57 -8.10 6.52
N PHE A 66 1.65 -7.31 6.59
CA PHE A 66 1.62 -5.87 6.31
C PHE A 66 2.84 -5.42 5.49
N ILE A 67 2.61 -4.44 4.62
CA ILE A 67 3.66 -3.55 4.12
C ILE A 67 3.52 -2.23 4.89
N THR A 68 4.60 -1.79 5.53
CA THR A 68 4.62 -0.54 6.32
C THR A 68 5.54 0.48 5.66
N PHE A 69 5.01 1.68 5.46
CA PHE A 69 5.72 2.85 4.93
C PHE A 69 6.03 3.78 6.10
N LYS A 70 7.28 4.22 6.22
CA LYS A 70 7.74 5.12 7.28
C LYS A 70 8.48 6.30 6.69
N GLN A 71 8.23 7.49 7.21
CA GLN A 71 8.94 8.72 6.91
C GLN A 71 9.45 9.36 8.21
N ASP A 72 10.41 10.27 8.07
CA ASP A 72 10.92 11.13 9.14
C ASP A 72 11.34 10.36 10.41
N GLY A 73 11.96 9.19 10.22
CA GLY A 73 12.40 8.36 11.35
C GLY A 73 11.24 7.79 12.17
N ASN A 74 10.14 7.37 11.53
CA ASN A 74 8.93 6.78 12.13
C ASN A 74 7.97 7.80 12.78
N LEU A 75 8.11 9.10 12.48
CA LEU A 75 7.15 10.11 12.92
C LEU A 75 5.89 10.15 12.06
N VAL A 76 5.97 9.66 10.81
CA VAL A 76 4.87 9.60 9.86
C VAL A 76 4.85 8.22 9.23
N ASN A 77 3.75 7.47 9.39
CA ASN A 77 3.64 6.13 8.84
C ASN A 77 2.32 5.88 8.10
N ALA A 78 2.34 4.88 7.23
CA ALA A 78 1.17 4.31 6.60
C ALA A 78 1.37 2.81 6.37
N PHE A 79 0.31 2.08 6.11
CA PHE A 79 0.39 0.65 5.83
C PHE A 79 -0.73 0.17 4.90
N ILE A 80 -0.50 -1.02 4.36
CA ILE A 80 -1.46 -1.86 3.66
C ILE A 80 -1.29 -3.29 4.16
N GLY A 81 -2.39 -4.01 4.42
CA GLY A 81 -2.31 -5.39 4.88
C GLY A 81 -3.66 -6.00 5.26
N LEU A 82 -3.61 -7.10 6.00
CA LEU A 82 -4.77 -7.82 6.52
C LEU A 82 -4.76 -7.80 8.05
N GLU A 83 -5.93 -7.73 8.66
CA GLU A 83 -6.15 -7.97 10.08
C GLU A 83 -7.01 -9.22 10.27
N GLY A 84 -6.42 -10.29 10.80
CA GLY A 84 -7.06 -11.55 11.15
C GLY A 84 -8.04 -11.35 12.29
N ASN A 85 -7.58 -10.88 13.45
CA ASN A 85 -8.47 -10.42 14.52
C ASN A 85 -8.79 -8.91 14.42
N ALA A 86 -10.05 -8.56 14.69
CA ALA A 86 -10.52 -7.17 14.72
C ALA A 86 -9.76 -6.32 15.74
N GLY A 87 -9.39 -5.10 15.35
CA GLY A 87 -8.80 -4.12 16.26
C GLY A 87 -7.31 -4.34 16.56
N THR A 88 -6.61 -5.26 15.89
CA THR A 88 -5.25 -5.65 16.26
C THR A 88 -4.23 -4.55 15.98
N ARG A 89 -4.28 -3.92 14.80
CA ARG A 89 -3.42 -2.78 14.44
C ARG A 89 -4.19 -1.48 14.39
N SER A 90 -5.42 -1.51 13.90
CA SER A 90 -6.25 -0.32 13.66
C SER A 90 -7.58 -0.42 14.40
N ILE A 91 -8.05 0.68 14.97
CA ILE A 91 -9.32 0.70 15.73
C ILE A 91 -10.51 0.49 14.78
N GLY A 92 -11.43 -0.40 15.16
CA GLY A 92 -12.73 -0.56 14.48
C GLY A 92 -12.68 -1.38 13.18
N THR A 93 -11.57 -2.03 12.87
CA THR A 93 -11.48 -3.03 11.80
C THR A 93 -12.34 -4.26 12.13
N LEU A 94 -12.69 -5.02 11.11
CA LEU A 94 -13.39 -6.29 11.25
C LEU A 94 -12.40 -7.46 11.22
N VAL A 95 -12.85 -8.64 11.67
CA VAL A 95 -12.10 -9.90 11.55
C VAL A 95 -11.88 -10.21 10.06
N ASN A 96 -10.66 -10.62 9.72
CA ASN A 96 -10.20 -10.92 8.36
C ASN A 96 -10.38 -9.76 7.36
N ALA A 97 -10.20 -8.52 7.82
CA ALA A 97 -10.37 -7.33 6.99
C ALA A 97 -9.07 -6.93 6.26
N PHE A 98 -9.19 -6.61 4.98
CA PHE A 98 -8.16 -5.87 4.27
C PHE A 98 -8.20 -4.40 4.66
N VAL A 99 -7.03 -3.82 4.93
CA VAL A 99 -6.89 -2.48 5.48
C VAL A 99 -5.81 -1.68 4.74
N ILE A 100 -6.12 -0.42 4.50
CA ILE A 100 -5.17 0.62 4.09
C ILE A 100 -5.34 1.76 5.09
N GLY A 101 -4.26 2.17 5.73
CA GLY A 101 -4.34 3.13 6.83
C GLY A 101 -3.11 4.01 6.96
N SER A 102 -3.30 5.15 7.61
CA SER A 102 -2.25 6.00 8.13
C SER A 102 -2.20 5.90 9.65
N GLU A 103 -1.00 5.94 10.21
CA GLU A 103 -0.75 5.84 11.65
C GLU A 103 0.43 6.73 12.02
N ASN A 104 0.49 7.27 13.24
CA ASN A 104 1.56 8.17 13.73
C ASN A 104 1.77 9.43 12.86
N GLY A 105 1.67 10.62 13.47
CA GLY A 105 1.69 11.88 12.71
C GLY A 105 0.45 12.12 11.84
N ASN A 106 -0.44 11.13 11.73
CA ASN A 106 -1.75 11.16 11.08
C ASN A 106 -1.70 11.82 9.69
N PRO A 107 -0.93 11.32 8.71
CA PRO A 107 -1.05 11.84 7.36
C PRO A 107 -2.44 11.54 6.79
N PRO A 108 -3.02 12.42 5.95
CA PRO A 108 -4.26 12.10 5.23
C PRO A 108 -4.04 10.94 4.24
N LEU A 109 -5.08 10.15 3.99
CA LEU A 109 -5.05 9.16 2.90
C LEU A 109 -5.47 9.85 1.59
N GLN A 110 -4.67 9.70 0.54
CA GLN A 110 -4.95 10.35 -0.75
C GLN A 110 -4.86 9.37 -1.91
N PHE A 111 -5.76 9.54 -2.88
CA PHE A 111 -5.75 8.83 -4.15
C PHE A 111 -5.40 9.82 -5.27
N VAL A 112 -4.41 9.46 -6.09
CA VAL A 112 -3.79 10.36 -7.07
C VAL A 112 -3.88 9.76 -8.47
N THR A 113 -4.24 10.58 -9.47
CA THR A 113 -4.13 10.20 -10.88
C THR A 113 -3.63 11.37 -11.71
N ASN A 114 -2.70 11.10 -12.64
CA ASN A 114 -2.04 12.12 -13.47
C ASN A 114 -1.49 13.26 -12.59
N ASP A 115 -0.70 12.90 -11.57
CA ASP A 115 -0.05 13.80 -10.63
C ASP A 115 -0.99 14.74 -9.83
N ASN A 116 -2.30 14.48 -9.83
CA ASN A 116 -3.29 15.28 -9.11
C ASN A 116 -4.08 14.44 -8.10
N VAL A 117 -4.31 14.99 -6.91
CA VAL A 117 -5.14 14.35 -5.87
C VAL A 117 -6.60 14.37 -6.31
N ARG A 118 -7.20 13.18 -6.39
CA ARG A 118 -8.61 13.00 -6.80
C ARG A 118 -9.53 12.76 -5.62
N MET A 119 -9.03 12.08 -4.58
CA MET A 119 -9.76 11.86 -3.33
C MET A 119 -8.83 12.03 -2.14
N THR A 120 -9.34 12.66 -1.08
CA THR A 120 -8.65 12.79 0.21
C THR A 120 -9.58 12.30 1.33
N ILE A 121 -9.08 11.41 2.18
CA ILE A 121 -9.67 11.16 3.50
C ILE A 121 -8.81 11.93 4.50
N SER A 122 -9.39 12.97 5.09
CA SER A 122 -8.68 13.81 6.05
C SER A 122 -8.48 13.08 7.38
N THR A 123 -7.63 13.63 8.21
CA THR A 123 -7.28 13.08 9.53
C THR A 123 -8.44 13.08 10.52
N VAL A 124 -9.49 13.87 10.26
CA VAL A 124 -10.73 13.89 11.03
C VAL A 124 -11.83 13.01 10.41
N GLY A 125 -11.51 12.28 9.34
CA GLY A 125 -12.42 11.33 8.69
C GLY A 125 -13.30 11.92 7.58
N ASN A 126 -13.13 13.19 7.22
CA ASN A 126 -13.89 13.78 6.11
C ASN A 126 -13.36 13.27 4.77
N VAL A 127 -14.27 12.91 3.87
CA VAL A 127 -13.95 12.46 2.52
C VAL A 127 -14.17 13.60 1.53
N GLY A 128 -13.10 13.99 0.83
CA GLY A 128 -13.12 14.94 -0.26
C GLY A 128 -12.93 14.23 -1.60
N ILE A 129 -13.77 14.53 -2.59
CA ILE A 129 -13.56 14.18 -4.00
C ILE A 129 -13.34 15.49 -4.76
N GLY A 130 -12.20 15.64 -5.43
CA GLY A 130 -11.80 16.89 -6.10
C GLY A 130 -11.39 18.03 -5.14
N THR A 131 -11.18 17.75 -3.87
CA THR A 131 -10.64 18.70 -2.88
C THR A 131 -9.65 18.00 -1.94
N VAL A 132 -8.63 18.72 -1.51
CA VAL A 132 -7.62 18.24 -0.55
C VAL A 132 -7.95 18.61 0.90
N ALA A 133 -8.90 19.53 1.12
CA ALA A 133 -9.26 20.05 2.43
C ALA A 133 -10.79 19.98 2.64
N PRO A 134 -11.37 18.78 2.74
CA PRO A 134 -12.81 18.63 2.92
C PRO A 134 -13.28 19.19 4.26
N THR A 135 -14.21 20.15 4.24
CA THR A 135 -14.77 20.81 5.44
C THR A 135 -16.05 20.16 5.96
N SER A 136 -16.60 19.21 5.21
CA SER A 136 -17.80 18.42 5.54
C SER A 136 -17.50 16.93 5.45
N GLN A 137 -18.32 16.08 6.08
CA GLN A 137 -18.13 14.62 6.10
C GLN A 137 -17.92 14.02 4.69
N LEU A 138 -18.70 14.49 3.73
CA LEU A 138 -18.50 14.25 2.30
C LEU A 138 -18.52 15.60 1.57
N GLN A 139 -17.43 15.95 0.89
CA GLN A 139 -17.36 17.12 0.02
C GLN A 139 -16.96 16.68 -1.38
N ILE A 140 -17.83 16.93 -2.36
CA ILE A 140 -17.53 16.72 -3.77
C ILE A 140 -17.35 18.10 -4.40
N ASN A 141 -16.12 18.41 -4.81
CA ASN A 141 -15.77 19.64 -5.51
C ASN A 141 -15.49 19.30 -6.98
N GLN A 142 -16.27 19.86 -7.89
CA GLN A 142 -16.15 19.68 -9.32
C GLN A 142 -16.04 21.08 -9.96
N ASP A 143 -15.04 21.28 -10.81
CA ASP A 143 -14.85 22.54 -11.53
C ASP A 143 -15.78 22.64 -12.76
N ASP A 144 -16.34 21.51 -13.23
CA ASP A 144 -17.25 21.47 -14.37
C ASP A 144 -18.72 21.38 -13.94
N ALA A 145 -19.61 22.06 -14.69
CA ALA A 145 -21.05 22.21 -14.43
C ALA A 145 -21.89 20.90 -14.50
N ALA A 146 -21.27 19.74 -14.41
CA ALA A 146 -21.92 18.45 -14.36
C ALA A 146 -22.48 18.15 -12.96
N THR A 147 -23.50 17.30 -12.89
CA THR A 147 -24.05 16.82 -11.62
C THR A 147 -22.96 16.08 -10.83
N ALA A 148 -22.56 16.64 -9.69
CA ALA A 148 -21.51 16.08 -8.83
C ALA A 148 -21.85 14.69 -8.25
N LEU A 149 -23.14 14.36 -8.13
CA LEU A 149 -23.64 13.07 -7.65
C LEU A 149 -24.79 12.58 -8.53
N TYR A 150 -24.57 11.50 -9.30
CA TYR A 150 -25.59 10.86 -10.10
C TYR A 150 -26.00 9.52 -9.46
N VAL A 151 -27.22 9.46 -8.92
CA VAL A 151 -27.76 8.24 -8.28
C VAL A 151 -28.73 7.57 -9.25
N THR A 152 -28.49 6.30 -9.59
CA THR A 152 -29.41 5.51 -10.43
C THR A 152 -30.16 4.49 -9.57
N GLY A 153 -31.50 4.56 -9.60
CA GLY A 153 -32.40 3.62 -8.91
C GLY A 153 -32.82 4.08 -7.51
N GLY A 154 -34.15 4.12 -7.28
CA GLY A 154 -34.78 4.43 -6.00
C GLY A 154 -35.42 5.83 -5.98
N ASN A 155 -36.67 5.93 -5.53
CA ASN A 155 -37.45 7.17 -5.41
C ASN A 155 -36.60 8.36 -4.98
N VAL A 156 -36.28 9.25 -5.93
CA VAL A 156 -35.57 10.50 -5.65
C VAL A 156 -36.52 11.47 -4.96
N GLY A 157 -36.65 11.28 -3.64
CA GLY A 157 -36.86 12.43 -2.76
C GLY A 157 -35.68 13.38 -3.00
N SER A 158 -36.00 14.60 -3.45
CA SER A 158 -35.02 15.67 -3.56
C SER A 158 -34.25 15.76 -2.25
N LEU A 159 -32.92 15.79 -2.32
CA LEU A 159 -32.10 16.26 -1.20
C LEU A 159 -32.54 17.72 -0.95
N LEU A 160 -33.07 18.00 0.24
CA LEU A 160 -33.41 19.34 0.70
C LEU A 160 -32.14 20.13 1.03
#